data_AF-A0A962GED1-F1
#
_entry.id   AF-A0A962GED1-F1
#
_cell.length_a   1.000
_cell.length_b   1.000
_cell.length_c   1.000
_cell.angle_alpha   90.00
_cell.angle_beta   90.00
_cell.angle_gamma   90.00
#
_symmetry.space_group_name_H-M   'P 1'
#
loop_
_entity.id
_entity.type
_entity.pdbx_description
1 polymer ?
#
loop_
_entity_poly.entity_id
_entity_poly.type
_entity_poly.pdbx_seq_one_letter_code
_entity_poly.pdbx_strand_id
1 'polypeptide(L)'
;MSKFCQTLLALAVATAATGSALAAEKVNPGQTFINSEGIQVSVGADWVSPPAQPEKFFLDARMRPIVPAWKPGDPIREIPRLFNGDPKVRQMQAHPVNPVPQGDILSELQRAFGAGTDSRAFTTPLVNRDGQGFSGVFPPDPSGDVGGGFYVQSINGSGGATYVVYNTSDGTIAAGPFSLEGLGSGGACASGNGDPVILFDQLASRWLLTEFSSSGNNLCVYLSADSNPVTTTWTRYAFVPPSFPDYPKYGVWPDAYYVGANQSNATYALDRTAMLAGLPATFQRKGVPTLSELGFQMLPPASFNGTDAPPAGAPGTFLRQVDDELNNPGSNDPLHDRIELFTFHVDFATPANTTLTGPIPIQINDFDRAFNIPSGFGAIPQPGTTRLLDPLLEVIMFPVHYRAFGSTETITGNFVTKIGANNQSAIRWFELRR
;
A
#
# COMPACT_ATOMS: atom_id res chain seq x y z
N MET A 1 5.09 63.29 -60.09
CA MET A 1 3.94 63.48 -59.16
C MET A 1 3.50 62.10 -58.68
N SER A 2 4.04 61.63 -57.54
CA SER A 2 3.33 61.36 -56.25
C SER A 2 2.64 59.98 -56.21
N LYS A 3 3.32 58.90 -55.73
CA LYS A 3 3.40 58.34 -54.33
C LYS A 3 2.10 57.57 -53.94
N PHE A 4 2.05 56.34 -53.40
CA PHE A 4 2.78 55.58 -52.34
C PHE A 4 2.56 54.04 -52.56
N CYS A 5 3.60 53.17 -52.48
CA CYS A 5 3.89 52.10 -51.46
C CYS A 5 2.80 51.00 -51.24
N GLN A 6 3.06 49.71 -51.00
CA GLN A 6 4.29 48.92 -50.74
C GLN A 6 3.93 47.41 -50.87
N THR A 7 4.96 46.58 -51.05
CA THR A 7 5.04 45.14 -51.38
C THR A 7 4.38 44.14 -50.40
N LEU A 8 3.75 43.09 -50.93
CA LEU A 8 3.34 41.86 -50.22
C LEU A 8 4.51 40.88 -50.06
N LEU A 9 4.67 40.29 -48.88
CA LEU A 9 5.43 39.05 -48.67
C LEU A 9 4.69 38.17 -47.64
N ALA A 10 4.49 36.90 -47.98
CA ALA A 10 3.73 35.92 -47.20
C ALA A 10 4.44 35.56 -45.89
N LEU A 11 3.67 35.53 -44.78
CA LEU A 11 4.14 35.15 -43.45
C LEU A 11 3.63 33.74 -43.11
N ALA A 12 4.55 32.79 -42.94
CA ALA A 12 4.28 31.51 -42.31
C ALA A 12 4.25 31.71 -40.79
N VAL A 13 3.12 31.38 -40.16
CA VAL A 13 2.97 31.45 -38.69
C VAL A 13 3.42 30.10 -38.11
N ALA A 14 4.59 30.10 -37.47
CA ALA A 14 5.00 29.05 -36.56
C ALA A 14 4.43 29.36 -35.16
N THR A 15 3.43 28.60 -34.71
CA THR A 15 3.02 28.60 -33.30
C THR A 15 3.96 27.71 -32.52
N ALA A 16 4.91 28.32 -31.81
CA ALA A 16 5.71 27.66 -30.80
C ALA A 16 4.81 27.32 -29.60
N ALA A 17 4.46 26.04 -29.44
CA ALA A 17 3.93 25.53 -28.19
C ALA A 17 5.09 25.39 -27.20
N THR A 18 5.29 26.40 -26.37
CA THR A 18 6.16 26.29 -25.20
C THR A 18 5.47 25.39 -24.19
N GLY A 19 5.91 24.13 -24.13
CA GLY A 19 5.56 23.22 -23.05
C GLY A 19 6.16 23.71 -21.74
N SER A 20 5.33 24.36 -20.92
CA SER A 20 5.67 24.63 -19.52
C SER A 20 5.51 23.32 -18.75
N ALA A 21 6.62 22.70 -18.37
CA ALA A 21 6.62 21.70 -17.32
C ALA A 21 6.11 22.37 -16.05
N LEU A 22 4.85 22.12 -15.69
CA LEU A 22 4.28 22.56 -14.42
C LEU A 22 5.04 21.85 -13.31
N ALA A 23 5.86 22.61 -12.58
CA ALA A 23 6.47 22.14 -11.35
C ALA A 23 5.36 21.77 -10.36
N ALA A 24 5.55 20.68 -9.62
CA ALA A 24 4.66 20.30 -8.54
C ALA A 24 4.53 21.46 -7.55
N GLU A 25 3.31 21.94 -7.31
CA GLU A 25 3.08 23.05 -6.40
C GLU A 25 2.78 22.51 -5.00
N LYS A 26 3.60 22.89 -4.02
CA LYS A 26 3.27 22.72 -2.61
C LYS A 26 2.14 23.72 -2.31
N VAL A 27 0.91 23.23 -2.31
CA VAL A 27 -0.27 24.03 -1.95
C VAL A 27 -0.13 24.47 -0.49
N ASN A 28 -0.59 25.69 -0.17
CA ASN A 28 -0.57 26.22 1.20
C ASN A 28 -1.13 25.17 2.18
N PRO A 29 -0.52 25.00 3.38
CA PRO A 29 -0.96 24.00 4.33
C PRO A 29 -2.45 24.19 4.61
N GLY A 30 -3.18 23.10 4.46
CA GLY A 30 -4.63 23.07 4.57
C GLY A 30 -5.15 23.68 5.88
N GLN A 31 -6.35 24.25 5.84
CA GLN A 31 -7.02 24.67 7.07
C GLN A 31 -7.42 23.43 7.87
N THR A 32 -7.11 23.42 9.16
CA THR A 32 -7.54 22.36 10.09
C THR A 32 -8.60 22.90 11.02
N PHE A 33 -9.70 22.18 11.17
CA PHE A 33 -10.76 22.49 12.13
C PHE A 33 -11.27 21.22 12.82
N ILE A 34 -12.08 21.40 13.86
CA ILE A 34 -12.76 20.30 14.56
C ILE A 34 -14.23 20.30 14.11
N ASN A 35 -14.72 19.17 13.62
CA ASN A 35 -16.11 19.03 13.19
C ASN A 35 -17.07 18.94 14.39
N SER A 36 -18.38 18.82 14.13
CA SER A 36 -19.41 18.71 15.17
C SER A 36 -19.28 17.48 16.07
N GLU A 37 -18.52 16.47 15.64
CA GLU A 37 -18.28 15.22 16.36
C GLU A 37 -16.97 15.26 17.17
N GLY A 38 -16.26 16.40 17.19
CA GLY A 38 -14.98 16.53 17.89
C GLY A 38 -13.78 15.96 17.11
N ILE A 39 -13.97 15.57 15.85
CA ILE A 39 -12.93 14.96 15.02
C ILE A 39 -12.21 16.04 14.20
N GLN A 40 -10.89 15.92 14.11
CA GLN A 40 -10.08 16.81 13.29
C GLN A 40 -10.32 16.58 11.79
N VAL A 41 -10.52 17.66 11.06
CA VAL A 41 -10.64 17.69 9.60
C VAL A 41 -9.58 18.65 9.07
N SER A 42 -8.73 18.18 8.16
CA SER A 42 -7.82 19.02 7.40
C SER A 42 -8.29 19.15 5.95
N VAL A 43 -8.35 20.38 5.44
CA VAL A 43 -8.92 20.72 4.11
C VAL A 43 -7.85 21.28 3.20
N GLY A 44 -7.86 20.88 1.93
CA GLY A 44 -6.83 21.15 0.94
C GLY A 44 -5.80 20.04 0.88
N ALA A 45 -5.41 19.66 -0.33
CA ALA A 45 -4.29 18.77 -0.57
C ALA A 45 -2.98 19.39 -0.06
N ASP A 46 -2.13 18.60 0.59
CA ASP A 46 -0.80 19.07 1.02
C ASP A 46 0.19 19.13 -0.16
N TRP A 47 -0.11 18.36 -1.21
CA TRP A 47 0.65 18.28 -2.45
C TRP A 47 -0.24 17.79 -3.57
N VAL A 48 -0.05 18.35 -4.77
CA VAL A 48 -0.64 17.87 -6.02
C VAL A 48 0.50 17.57 -6.98
N SER A 49 0.52 16.36 -7.53
CA SER A 49 1.56 15.96 -8.47
C SER A 49 1.37 16.63 -9.84
N PRO A 50 2.45 16.80 -10.62
CA PRO A 50 2.31 16.97 -12.05
C PRO A 50 1.62 15.72 -12.66
N PRO A 51 0.96 15.84 -13.81
CA PRO A 51 0.36 14.70 -14.49
C PRO A 51 1.42 13.68 -14.93
N ALA A 52 1.30 12.44 -14.45
CA ALA A 52 2.04 11.30 -14.95
C ALA A 52 1.49 10.91 -16.33
N GLN A 53 2.36 10.89 -17.34
CA GLN A 53 1.97 10.52 -18.70
C GLN A 53 1.81 9.01 -18.82
N PRO A 54 0.72 8.51 -19.43
CA PRO A 54 0.49 7.09 -19.63
C PRO A 54 1.39 6.55 -20.74
N GLU A 55 1.99 5.39 -20.52
CA GLU A 55 2.65 4.61 -21.56
C GLU A 55 1.93 3.29 -21.79
N LYS A 56 1.49 3.04 -23.03
CA LYS A 56 0.81 1.81 -23.39
C LYS A 56 1.74 0.84 -24.09
N PHE A 57 1.71 -0.42 -23.69
CA PHE A 57 2.45 -1.49 -24.34
C PHE A 57 1.64 -2.79 -24.31
N PHE A 58 1.73 -3.58 -25.38
CA PHE A 58 1.15 -4.92 -25.40
C PHE A 58 2.12 -5.92 -24.76
N LEU A 59 1.60 -6.81 -23.93
CA LEU A 59 2.35 -7.88 -23.30
C LEU A 59 1.70 -9.22 -23.61
N ASP A 60 2.48 -10.15 -24.19
CA ASP A 60 2.27 -11.58 -24.01
C ASP A 60 3.27 -12.08 -22.96
N ALA A 61 2.79 -12.31 -21.74
CA ALA A 61 3.58 -12.67 -20.58
C ALA A 61 4.33 -14.00 -20.76
N ARG A 62 3.85 -14.89 -21.64
CA ARG A 62 4.52 -16.18 -21.94
C ARG A 62 5.79 -16.02 -22.74
N MET A 63 5.93 -14.88 -23.42
CA MET A 63 7.13 -14.55 -24.21
C MET A 63 8.20 -13.87 -23.37
N ARG A 64 7.94 -13.57 -22.08
CA ARG A 64 8.92 -12.95 -21.20
C ARG A 64 9.99 -13.96 -20.77
N PRO A 65 11.25 -13.54 -20.63
CA PRO A 65 12.29 -14.39 -20.08
C PRO A 65 11.91 -14.88 -18.68
N ILE A 66 12.06 -16.17 -18.45
CA ILE A 66 11.84 -16.77 -17.15
C ILE A 66 12.98 -16.40 -16.21
N VAL A 67 12.64 -15.93 -15.01
CA VAL A 67 13.61 -15.69 -13.94
C VAL A 67 14.05 -17.04 -13.37
N PRO A 68 15.35 -17.38 -13.39
CA PRO A 68 15.83 -18.62 -12.79
C PRO A 68 15.54 -18.68 -11.29
N ALA A 69 15.18 -19.86 -10.80
CA ALA A 69 15.07 -20.09 -9.37
C ALA A 69 16.43 -19.90 -8.67
N TRP A 70 16.43 -19.25 -7.51
CA TRP A 70 17.60 -19.14 -6.65
C TRP A 70 18.08 -20.52 -6.20
N LYS A 71 19.39 -20.69 -6.10
CA LYS A 71 20.03 -21.93 -5.64
C LYS A 71 21.04 -21.63 -4.54
N PRO A 72 21.31 -22.60 -3.64
CA PRO A 72 22.40 -22.47 -2.67
C PRO A 72 23.72 -22.11 -3.37
N GLY A 73 24.34 -21.01 -2.94
CA GLY A 73 25.55 -20.45 -3.55
C GLY A 73 25.28 -19.18 -4.37
N ASP A 74 24.04 -18.94 -4.80
CA ASP A 74 23.64 -17.68 -5.40
C ASP A 74 23.65 -16.55 -4.35
N PRO A 75 23.94 -15.30 -4.75
CA PRO A 75 23.99 -14.18 -3.83
C PRO A 75 22.66 -13.95 -3.12
N ILE A 76 22.74 -13.46 -1.88
CA ILE A 76 21.58 -13.00 -1.10
C ILE A 76 21.67 -11.49 -0.96
N ARG A 77 20.57 -10.79 -1.26
CA ARG A 77 20.41 -9.35 -1.10
C ARG A 77 19.49 -9.09 0.08
N GLU A 78 20.01 -8.42 1.10
CA GLU A 78 19.22 -7.90 2.22
C GLU A 78 18.92 -6.42 2.00
N ILE A 79 17.64 -6.07 2.06
CA ILE A 79 17.15 -4.70 1.89
C ILE A 79 16.91 -4.11 3.29
N PRO A 80 17.57 -3.00 3.64
CA PRO A 80 17.35 -2.37 4.94
C PRO A 80 16.01 -1.65 4.97
N ARG A 81 15.34 -1.67 6.13
CA ARG A 81 14.15 -0.85 6.38
C ARG A 81 14.52 0.63 6.47
N LEU A 82 13.74 1.51 5.83
CA LEU A 82 13.91 2.95 5.97
C LEU A 82 13.26 3.45 7.26
N PHE A 83 14.01 4.22 8.05
CA PHE A 83 13.48 4.85 9.25
C PHE A 83 13.42 6.37 9.09
N ASN A 84 12.26 6.92 9.41
CA ASN A 84 11.96 8.34 9.45
C ASN A 84 11.90 8.77 10.93
N GLY A 85 12.78 9.67 11.38
CA GLY A 85 12.75 10.21 12.75
C GLY A 85 14.07 10.08 13.51
N ASP A 86 14.04 10.35 14.82
CA ASP A 86 15.23 10.27 15.67
C ASP A 86 15.72 8.82 15.76
N PRO A 87 16.99 8.51 15.41
CA PRO A 87 17.56 7.18 15.56
C PRO A 87 17.44 6.60 16.98
N LYS A 88 17.33 7.46 18.01
CA LYS A 88 17.12 7.07 19.41
C LYS A 88 15.76 6.41 19.66
N VAL A 89 14.77 6.60 18.78
CA VAL A 89 13.49 5.87 18.84
C VAL A 89 13.72 4.35 18.84
N ARG A 90 14.80 3.86 18.20
CA ARG A 90 15.19 2.44 18.24
C ARG A 90 15.65 1.95 19.62
N GLN A 91 16.04 2.86 20.51
CA GLN A 91 16.67 2.57 21.81
C GLN A 91 15.78 2.94 22.99
N MET A 92 14.73 3.72 22.77
CA MET A 92 13.83 4.21 23.81
C MET A 92 12.53 3.43 23.78
N GLN A 93 12.46 2.36 24.57
CA GLN A 93 11.17 1.85 25.01
C GLN A 93 10.75 2.67 26.22
N ALA A 94 9.74 3.53 26.07
CA ALA A 94 9.14 4.17 27.23
C ALA A 94 8.62 3.06 28.16
N HIS A 95 8.95 3.13 29.45
CA HIS A 95 8.35 2.25 30.44
C HIS A 95 6.96 2.82 30.78
N PRO A 96 5.87 2.11 30.45
CA PRO A 96 4.53 2.60 30.73
C PRO A 96 4.30 2.70 32.24
N VAL A 97 3.49 3.68 32.67
CA VAL A 97 3.09 3.82 34.07
C VAL A 97 2.23 2.61 34.49
N ASN A 98 1.38 2.10 33.59
CA ASN A 98 0.60 0.89 33.80
C ASN A 98 0.96 -0.16 32.72
N PRO A 99 1.97 -1.03 32.94
CA PRO A 99 2.33 -2.05 31.97
C PRO A 99 1.26 -3.13 31.86
N VAL A 100 1.01 -3.62 30.64
CA VAL A 100 0.13 -4.75 30.35
C VAL A 100 0.58 -6.00 31.13
N PRO A 101 -0.24 -6.53 32.08
CA PRO A 101 0.17 -7.65 32.92
C PRO A 101 -0.31 -9.02 32.40
N GLN A 102 -1.20 -9.07 31.39
CA GLN A 102 -1.84 -10.30 30.87
C GLN A 102 -1.69 -10.41 29.34
N GLY A 103 -1.84 -11.62 28.79
CA GLY A 103 -1.77 -11.82 27.35
C GLY A 103 -2.98 -11.23 26.61
N ASP A 104 -2.88 -11.16 25.28
CA ASP A 104 -3.98 -10.71 24.42
C ASP A 104 -5.20 -11.66 24.54
N ILE A 105 -6.33 -11.14 25.02
CA ILE A 105 -7.57 -11.90 25.23
C ILE A 105 -8.13 -12.51 23.95
N LEU A 106 -8.05 -11.83 22.81
CA LEU A 106 -8.55 -12.37 21.54
C LEU A 106 -7.69 -13.55 21.09
N SER A 107 -6.38 -13.46 21.31
CA SER A 107 -5.45 -14.56 21.05
C SER A 107 -5.67 -15.75 21.98
N GLU A 108 -6.02 -15.51 23.25
CA GLU A 108 -6.42 -16.57 24.19
C GLU A 108 -7.72 -17.25 23.78
N LEU A 109 -8.75 -16.48 23.40
CA LEU A 109 -10.01 -17.01 22.89
C LEU A 109 -9.81 -17.84 21.62
N GLN A 110 -8.95 -17.39 20.70
CA GLN A 110 -8.62 -18.14 19.48
C GLN A 110 -7.93 -19.47 19.81
N ARG A 111 -6.98 -19.48 20.76
CA ARG A 111 -6.33 -20.71 21.23
C ARG A 111 -7.31 -21.66 21.91
N ALA A 112 -8.22 -21.12 22.73
CA ALA A 112 -9.24 -21.91 23.43
C ALA A 112 -10.27 -22.53 22.48
N PHE A 113 -10.56 -21.86 21.35
CA PHE A 113 -11.40 -22.41 20.28
C PHE A 113 -10.74 -23.62 19.57
N GLY A 114 -9.42 -23.76 19.67
CA GLY A 114 -8.66 -24.85 19.07
C GLY A 114 -8.59 -24.76 17.53
N ALA A 115 -8.14 -25.83 16.87
CA ALA A 115 -7.98 -25.89 15.42
C ALA A 115 -9.30 -25.82 14.61
N GLY A 116 -10.45 -25.62 15.27
CA GLY A 116 -11.78 -25.65 14.66
C GLY A 116 -12.16 -27.04 14.13
N THR A 117 -13.14 -27.70 14.73
CA THR A 117 -13.71 -28.94 14.16
C THR A 117 -14.79 -28.67 13.11
N ASP A 118 -15.34 -27.45 13.10
CA ASP A 118 -16.38 -27.02 12.16
C ASP A 118 -15.78 -26.03 11.15
N SER A 119 -15.48 -26.50 9.94
CA SER A 119 -15.12 -25.60 8.85
C SER A 119 -16.38 -24.91 8.30
N ARG A 120 -16.72 -23.75 8.86
CA ARG A 120 -17.67 -22.82 8.24
C ARG A 120 -17.00 -21.84 7.26
N ALA A 121 -15.67 -21.87 7.15
CA ALA A 121 -14.92 -20.84 6.45
C ALA A 121 -14.39 -21.28 5.08
N PHE A 122 -14.00 -22.55 4.89
CA PHE A 122 -13.45 -23.04 3.61
C PHE A 122 -13.74 -24.53 3.40
N THR A 123 -14.33 -24.90 2.27
CA THR A 123 -14.42 -26.31 1.83
C THR A 123 -13.03 -26.80 1.37
N THR A 124 -12.93 -28.01 0.80
CA THR A 124 -11.73 -28.44 0.07
C THR A 124 -11.32 -27.35 -0.92
N PRO A 125 -10.08 -26.82 -0.85
CA PRO A 125 -9.60 -25.81 -1.79
C PRO A 125 -9.71 -26.33 -3.23
N LEU A 126 -10.15 -25.48 -4.16
CA LEU A 126 -10.15 -25.80 -5.59
C LEU A 126 -8.72 -26.07 -6.10
N VAL A 127 -7.77 -25.30 -5.56
CA VAL A 127 -6.34 -25.38 -5.87
C VAL A 127 -5.56 -25.23 -4.57
N ASN A 128 -4.56 -26.10 -4.36
CA ASN A 128 -3.58 -25.97 -3.30
C ASN A 128 -2.19 -26.23 -3.90
N ARG A 129 -1.33 -25.20 -3.93
CA ARG A 129 0.03 -25.30 -4.47
C ARG A 129 1.00 -24.42 -3.70
N ASP A 130 2.27 -24.80 -3.79
CA ASP A 130 3.35 -23.91 -3.41
C ASP A 130 3.41 -22.71 -4.39
N GLY A 131 3.56 -21.52 -3.81
CA GLY A 131 3.82 -20.28 -4.54
C GLY A 131 5.29 -20.16 -4.97
N GLN A 132 5.70 -18.93 -5.31
CA GLN A 132 7.10 -18.62 -5.60
C GLN A 132 8.01 -18.93 -4.40
N GLY A 133 9.13 -19.61 -4.65
CA GLY A 133 10.16 -19.90 -3.64
C GLY A 133 11.04 -18.69 -3.32
N PHE A 134 12.05 -18.91 -2.47
CA PHE A 134 13.02 -17.87 -2.12
C PHE A 134 13.72 -17.32 -3.38
N SER A 135 13.74 -16.00 -3.52
CA SER A 135 14.31 -15.29 -4.68
C SER A 135 15.77 -14.85 -4.48
N GLY A 136 16.36 -15.15 -3.32
CA GLY A 136 17.63 -14.55 -2.91
C GLY A 136 17.48 -13.14 -2.31
N VAL A 137 16.27 -12.63 -2.13
CA VAL A 137 16.01 -11.30 -1.56
C VAL A 137 15.28 -11.40 -0.23
N PHE A 138 15.72 -10.60 0.74
CA PHE A 138 15.12 -10.47 2.06
C PHE A 138 14.88 -9.00 2.39
N PRO A 139 13.67 -8.59 2.82
CA PRO A 139 12.46 -9.40 2.93
C PRO A 139 11.87 -9.82 1.55
N PRO A 140 11.06 -10.89 1.49
CA PRO A 140 10.48 -11.38 0.24
C PRO A 140 9.26 -10.57 -0.23
N ASP A 141 8.60 -9.79 0.64
CA ASP A 141 7.38 -9.00 0.39
C ASP A 141 6.36 -9.66 -0.56
N PRO A 142 5.81 -10.83 -0.17
CA PRO A 142 4.84 -11.52 -1.00
C PRO A 142 3.54 -10.71 -1.12
N SER A 143 3.03 -10.63 -2.34
CA SER A 143 1.74 -10.03 -2.66
C SER A 143 1.02 -10.86 -3.71
N GLY A 144 -0.31 -10.84 -3.71
CA GLY A 144 -1.09 -11.52 -4.73
C GLY A 144 -2.58 -11.26 -4.60
N ASP A 145 -3.28 -11.37 -5.72
CA ASP A 145 -4.74 -11.22 -5.77
C ASP A 145 -5.34 -12.14 -6.86
N VAL A 146 -6.66 -12.31 -6.82
CA VAL A 146 -7.43 -13.22 -7.67
C VAL A 146 -8.50 -12.49 -8.47
N GLY A 147 -8.58 -12.78 -9.76
CA GLY A 147 -9.55 -12.15 -10.67
C GLY A 147 -9.47 -12.72 -12.08
N GLY A 148 -10.53 -12.58 -12.87
CA GLY A 148 -10.49 -12.97 -14.29
C GLY A 148 -10.13 -14.43 -14.61
N GLY A 149 -10.21 -15.35 -13.65
CA GLY A 149 -9.76 -16.75 -13.82
C GLY A 149 -8.27 -16.98 -13.49
N PHE A 150 -7.59 -15.98 -12.92
CA PHE A 150 -6.17 -16.04 -12.58
C PHE A 150 -5.91 -15.65 -11.13
N TYR A 151 -4.85 -16.23 -10.56
CA TYR A 151 -4.18 -15.73 -9.38
C TYR A 151 -2.82 -15.20 -9.81
N VAL A 152 -2.53 -13.93 -9.50
CA VAL A 152 -1.23 -13.32 -9.81
C VAL A 152 -0.49 -13.16 -8.49
N GLN A 153 0.71 -13.73 -8.40
CA GLN A 153 1.58 -13.63 -7.24
C GLN A 153 2.83 -12.84 -7.60
N SER A 154 3.31 -12.02 -6.68
CA SER A 154 4.60 -11.36 -6.76
C SER A 154 5.42 -11.46 -5.47
N ILE A 155 6.73 -11.42 -5.61
CA ILE A 155 7.73 -11.32 -4.53
C ILE A 155 8.87 -10.41 -4.97
N ASN A 156 9.60 -9.84 -4.02
CA ASN A 156 10.86 -9.15 -4.28
C ASN A 156 11.86 -10.07 -4.99
N GLY A 157 12.55 -9.54 -5.99
CA GLY A 157 13.64 -10.19 -6.72
C GLY A 157 14.87 -9.29 -6.83
N SER A 158 15.98 -9.82 -7.34
CA SER A 158 17.28 -9.15 -7.31
C SER A 158 17.38 -7.87 -8.15
N GLY A 159 16.51 -7.72 -9.16
CA GLY A 159 16.45 -6.56 -10.08
C GLY A 159 15.10 -5.82 -10.07
N GLY A 160 14.27 -6.06 -9.06
CA GLY A 160 12.87 -5.65 -9.03
C GLY A 160 11.97 -6.82 -8.65
N ALA A 161 10.66 -6.61 -8.69
CA ALA A 161 9.74 -7.68 -8.30
C ALA A 161 9.59 -8.76 -9.39
N THR A 162 9.24 -9.98 -8.99
CA THR A 162 9.02 -11.14 -9.87
C THR A 162 7.58 -11.62 -9.78
N TYR A 163 6.98 -12.06 -10.89
CA TYR A 163 5.54 -12.29 -11.02
C TYR A 163 5.26 -13.63 -11.68
N VAL A 164 4.32 -14.38 -11.13
CA VAL A 164 3.77 -15.61 -11.71
C VAL A 164 2.26 -15.49 -11.82
N VAL A 165 1.72 -15.93 -12.94
CA VAL A 165 0.29 -16.02 -13.19
C VAL A 165 -0.12 -17.50 -13.14
N TYR A 166 -1.11 -17.81 -12.32
CA TYR A 166 -1.68 -19.15 -12.16
C TYR A 166 -3.12 -19.18 -12.64
N ASN A 167 -3.53 -20.26 -13.31
CA ASN A 167 -4.94 -20.52 -13.60
C ASN A 167 -5.66 -20.92 -12.31
N THR A 168 -6.80 -20.29 -12.00
CA THR A 168 -7.56 -20.65 -10.78
C THR A 168 -8.34 -21.95 -10.92
N SER A 169 -8.49 -22.46 -12.14
CA SER A 169 -9.22 -23.71 -12.42
C SER A 169 -8.49 -24.96 -11.94
N ASP A 170 -7.16 -24.99 -12.04
CA ASP A 170 -6.34 -26.17 -11.76
C ASP A 170 -4.99 -25.84 -11.11
N GLY A 171 -4.68 -24.55 -10.93
CA GLY A 171 -3.43 -24.09 -10.36
C GLY A 171 -2.25 -24.15 -11.30
N THR A 172 -2.39 -24.49 -12.58
CA THR A 172 -1.28 -24.52 -13.54
C THR A 172 -0.70 -23.12 -13.76
N ILE A 173 0.59 -23.04 -14.12
CA ILE A 173 1.23 -21.74 -14.45
C ILE A 173 0.75 -21.32 -15.84
N ALA A 174 0.06 -20.18 -15.90
CA ALA A 174 -0.33 -19.54 -17.15
C ALA A 174 0.84 -18.73 -17.76
N ALA A 175 1.66 -18.09 -16.92
CA ALA A 175 2.88 -17.40 -17.32
C ALA A 175 3.83 -17.16 -16.12
N GLY A 176 5.13 -17.02 -16.40
CA GLY A 176 6.16 -16.68 -15.39
C GLY A 176 6.84 -17.88 -14.72
N PRO A 177 7.73 -17.63 -13.73
CA PRO A 177 8.07 -16.32 -13.18
C PRO A 177 8.82 -15.41 -14.15
N PHE A 178 8.44 -14.13 -14.24
CA PHE A 178 9.18 -13.11 -14.98
C PHE A 178 9.32 -11.82 -14.15
N SER A 179 10.30 -10.98 -14.49
CA SER A 179 10.52 -9.69 -13.80
C SER A 179 9.57 -8.60 -14.31
N LEU A 180 9.07 -7.76 -13.39
CA LEU A 180 8.39 -6.50 -13.76
C LEU A 180 9.37 -5.48 -14.33
N GLU A 181 10.65 -5.62 -13.98
CA GLU A 181 11.72 -4.81 -14.52
C GLU A 181 11.66 -4.81 -16.06
N GLY A 182 11.69 -3.62 -16.64
CA GLY A 182 11.59 -3.45 -18.09
C GLY A 182 10.26 -3.86 -18.71
N LEU A 183 9.16 -3.99 -17.94
CA LEU A 183 7.82 -4.04 -18.54
C LEU A 183 7.46 -2.70 -19.19
N GLY A 184 7.99 -1.58 -18.70
CA GLY A 184 7.91 -0.30 -19.39
C GLY A 184 9.19 0.06 -20.14
N SER A 185 9.08 0.82 -21.23
CA SER A 185 10.17 1.05 -22.19
C SER A 185 11.10 2.23 -21.87
N GLY A 186 11.03 2.83 -20.67
CA GLY A 186 11.95 3.92 -20.31
C GLY A 186 11.73 4.57 -18.95
N GLY A 187 12.58 5.55 -18.62
CA GLY A 187 12.54 6.30 -17.37
C GLY A 187 12.92 5.47 -16.14
N ALA A 188 12.67 6.02 -14.94
CA ALA A 188 13.01 5.38 -13.67
C ALA A 188 12.30 4.02 -13.49
N CYS A 189 11.05 3.90 -13.96
CA CYS A 189 10.29 2.65 -13.95
C CYS A 189 10.74 1.61 -14.98
N ALA A 190 11.88 1.81 -15.66
CA ALA A 190 12.54 0.74 -16.40
C ALA A 190 13.37 -0.17 -15.46
N SER A 191 13.78 0.34 -14.29
CA SER A 191 14.62 -0.36 -13.31
C SER A 191 13.94 -0.41 -11.95
N GLY A 192 13.18 -1.48 -11.73
CA GLY A 192 12.47 -1.76 -10.49
C GLY A 192 13.40 -2.04 -9.31
N ASN A 193 12.86 -1.99 -8.08
CA ASN A 193 13.64 -2.33 -6.88
C ASN A 193 12.87 -3.08 -5.79
N GLY A 194 11.55 -3.26 -5.93
CA GLY A 194 10.75 -4.14 -5.06
C GLY A 194 9.47 -3.52 -4.53
N ASP A 195 9.01 -4.08 -3.42
CA ASP A 195 7.74 -3.87 -2.73
C ASP A 195 6.53 -3.97 -3.66
N PRO A 196 6.34 -5.16 -4.29
CA PRO A 196 5.22 -5.34 -5.16
C PRO A 196 3.90 -5.33 -4.41
N VAL A 197 2.90 -4.71 -5.03
CA VAL A 197 1.50 -4.90 -4.66
C VAL A 197 0.73 -5.33 -5.89
N ILE A 198 -0.02 -6.43 -5.74
CA ILE A 198 -0.91 -7.00 -6.74
C ILE A 198 -2.34 -6.78 -6.27
N LEU A 199 -3.15 -6.15 -7.12
CA LEU A 199 -4.57 -5.97 -6.90
C LEU A 199 -5.34 -6.29 -8.16
N PHE A 200 -6.50 -6.89 -8.00
CA PHE A 200 -7.53 -6.97 -9.03
C PHE A 200 -8.61 -5.94 -8.73
N ASP A 201 -8.65 -4.88 -9.54
CA ASP A 201 -9.75 -3.92 -9.55
C ASP A 201 -10.98 -4.58 -10.16
N GLN A 202 -11.77 -5.21 -9.29
CA GLN A 202 -13.03 -5.86 -9.64
C GLN A 202 -14.11 -4.89 -10.18
N LEU A 203 -14.05 -3.60 -9.84
CA LEU A 203 -15.00 -2.59 -10.37
C LEU A 203 -14.76 -2.33 -11.85
N ALA A 204 -13.51 -2.43 -12.31
CA ALA A 204 -13.14 -2.25 -13.71
C ALA A 204 -12.73 -3.56 -14.42
N SER A 205 -12.66 -4.67 -13.69
CA SER A 205 -12.08 -5.93 -14.15
C SER A 205 -10.66 -5.74 -14.72
N ARG A 206 -9.78 -5.09 -13.97
CA ARG A 206 -8.38 -4.78 -14.35
C ARG A 206 -7.40 -5.23 -13.27
N TRP A 207 -6.20 -5.59 -13.68
CA TRP A 207 -5.07 -5.85 -12.80
C TRP A 207 -4.26 -4.58 -12.59
N LEU A 208 -3.90 -4.31 -11.33
CA LEU A 208 -2.97 -3.27 -10.93
C LEU A 208 -1.73 -3.94 -10.31
N LEU A 209 -0.60 -3.80 -10.99
CA LEU A 209 0.70 -4.29 -10.55
C LEU A 209 1.57 -3.08 -10.20
N THR A 210 2.25 -3.13 -9.08
CA THR A 210 3.13 -2.04 -8.66
C THR A 210 4.53 -2.52 -8.31
N GLU A 211 5.48 -1.59 -8.33
CA GLU A 211 6.77 -1.66 -7.64
C GLU A 211 7.29 -0.23 -7.46
N PHE A 212 8.26 -0.01 -6.57
CA PHE A 212 9.04 1.22 -6.63
C PHE A 212 10.29 1.06 -7.50
N SER A 213 10.80 2.19 -7.98
CA SER A 213 12.02 2.26 -8.79
C SER A 213 13.30 2.23 -7.93
N SER A 214 14.39 1.72 -8.51
CA SER A 214 15.76 1.79 -7.95
C SER A 214 16.33 3.21 -7.91
N SER A 215 15.70 4.16 -8.58
CA SER A 215 16.11 5.56 -8.63
C SER A 215 14.93 6.54 -8.60
N GLY A 216 15.18 7.72 -8.03
CA GLY A 216 14.15 8.71 -7.76
C GLY A 216 13.11 8.20 -6.75
N ASN A 217 11.99 8.92 -6.66
CA ASN A 217 10.92 8.60 -5.72
C ASN A 217 9.79 7.78 -6.37
N ASN A 218 10.03 7.13 -7.51
CA ASN A 218 8.93 6.71 -8.38
C ASN A 218 8.11 5.55 -7.81
N LEU A 219 6.80 5.73 -7.77
CA LEU A 219 5.81 4.65 -7.71
C LEU A 219 5.45 4.25 -9.15
N CYS A 220 5.83 3.03 -9.52
CA CYS A 220 5.55 2.47 -10.83
C CYS A 220 4.26 1.66 -10.76
N VAL A 221 3.26 2.04 -11.56
CA VAL A 221 1.94 1.41 -11.56
C VAL A 221 1.62 0.93 -12.97
N TYR A 222 1.25 -0.33 -13.09
CA TYR A 222 0.89 -0.99 -14.35
C TYR A 222 -0.55 -1.45 -14.26
N LEU A 223 -1.39 -0.93 -15.15
CA LEU A 223 -2.82 -1.21 -15.20
C LEU A 223 -3.16 -1.97 -16.48
N SER A 224 -3.73 -3.17 -16.36
CA SER A 224 -4.12 -3.93 -17.55
C SER A 224 -5.29 -3.28 -18.29
N ALA A 225 -5.51 -3.66 -19.55
CA ALA A 225 -6.65 -3.23 -20.36
C ALA A 225 -7.87 -4.12 -20.20
N ASP A 226 -7.74 -5.27 -19.55
CA ASP A 226 -8.82 -6.23 -19.27
C ASP A 226 -8.43 -7.20 -18.13
N SER A 227 -9.24 -8.23 -17.89
CA SER A 227 -9.06 -9.18 -16.80
C SER A 227 -8.07 -10.31 -17.09
N ASN A 228 -7.51 -10.40 -18.30
CA ASN A 228 -6.50 -11.39 -18.67
C ASN A 228 -5.09 -10.80 -18.51
N PRO A 229 -4.34 -11.14 -17.45
CA PRO A 229 -3.01 -10.60 -17.22
C PRO A 229 -1.93 -11.24 -18.12
N VAL A 230 -2.26 -12.30 -18.87
CA VAL A 230 -1.31 -13.05 -19.69
C VAL A 230 -1.11 -12.39 -21.06
N THR A 231 -2.20 -11.98 -21.71
CA THR A 231 -2.16 -11.36 -23.05
C THR A 231 -3.06 -10.14 -23.08
N THR A 232 -2.50 -8.96 -22.78
CA THR A 232 -3.27 -7.72 -22.72
C THR A 232 -2.37 -6.51 -22.97
N THR A 233 -2.99 -5.37 -23.26
CA THR A 233 -2.31 -4.08 -23.24
C THR A 233 -2.23 -3.58 -21.81
N TRP A 234 -1.06 -3.17 -21.38
CA TRP A 234 -0.86 -2.49 -20.10
C TRP A 234 -0.70 -0.99 -20.33
N THR A 235 -1.19 -0.20 -19.38
CA THR A 235 -0.90 1.22 -19.27
C THR A 235 -0.04 1.44 -18.03
N ARG A 236 1.16 1.99 -18.21
CA ARG A 236 2.09 2.33 -17.15
C ARG A 236 1.99 3.79 -16.77
N TYR A 237 2.05 4.03 -15.46
CA TYR A 237 2.21 5.34 -14.84
C TYR A 237 3.44 5.35 -13.95
N ALA A 238 4.17 6.47 -13.97
CA ALA A 238 5.27 6.75 -13.05
C ALA A 238 4.92 7.99 -12.23
N PHE A 239 4.49 7.78 -10.99
CA PHE A 239 4.16 8.86 -10.07
C PHE A 239 5.38 9.21 -9.23
N VAL A 240 5.64 10.50 -9.01
CA VAL A 240 6.81 11.00 -8.27
C VAL A 240 6.36 11.74 -7.00
N PRO A 241 6.26 11.06 -5.85
CA PRO A 241 6.12 11.65 -4.53
C PRO A 241 7.30 12.55 -4.13
N PRO A 242 7.10 13.42 -3.12
CA PRO A 242 8.11 14.40 -2.71
C PRO A 242 9.37 13.79 -2.06
N SER A 243 9.29 12.57 -1.53
CA SER A 243 10.44 11.79 -1.03
C SER A 243 10.27 10.31 -1.35
N PHE A 244 11.20 9.45 -0.91
CA PHE A 244 11.13 8.02 -1.24
C PHE A 244 9.92 7.36 -0.56
N PRO A 245 9.00 6.72 -1.30
CA PRO A 245 7.76 6.15 -0.77
C PRO A 245 7.97 4.69 -0.34
N ASP A 246 8.76 4.47 0.72
CA ASP A 246 9.08 3.13 1.25
C ASP A 246 7.83 2.35 1.70
N TYR A 247 7.86 1.02 1.55
CA TYR A 247 6.77 0.12 1.94
C TYR A 247 5.37 0.53 1.45
N PRO A 248 5.18 0.88 0.17
CA PRO A 248 3.90 1.37 -0.32
C PRO A 248 2.87 0.25 -0.35
N LYS A 249 1.65 0.51 0.16
CA LYS A 249 0.48 -0.37 0.09
C LYS A 249 -0.67 0.35 -0.59
N TYR A 250 -1.44 -0.38 -1.39
CA TYR A 250 -2.44 0.18 -2.31
C TYR A 250 -3.83 -0.37 -1.99
N GLY A 251 -4.87 0.42 -2.20
CA GLY A 251 -6.26 -0.01 -2.05
C GLY A 251 -7.10 0.46 -3.22
N VAL A 252 -8.00 -0.39 -3.71
CA VAL A 252 -8.98 -0.02 -4.73
C VAL A 252 -10.18 0.62 -4.04
N TRP A 253 -10.56 1.81 -4.51
CA TRP A 253 -11.80 2.48 -4.12
C TRP A 253 -12.50 3.02 -5.37
N PRO A 254 -13.81 3.35 -5.34
CA PRO A 254 -14.51 3.79 -6.54
C PRO A 254 -13.91 5.03 -7.23
N ASP A 255 -13.45 6.02 -6.47
CA ASP A 255 -12.96 7.31 -6.97
C ASP A 255 -11.44 7.36 -7.21
N ALA A 256 -10.65 6.59 -6.45
CA ALA A 256 -9.19 6.61 -6.49
C ALA A 256 -8.55 5.25 -6.20
N TYR A 257 -7.30 5.09 -6.65
CA TYR A 257 -6.41 4.12 -6.03
C TYR A 257 -5.69 4.81 -4.87
N TYR A 258 -5.98 4.38 -3.65
CA TYR A 258 -5.38 4.96 -2.46
C TYR A 258 -4.05 4.28 -2.13
N VAL A 259 -3.10 5.04 -1.61
CA VAL A 259 -1.75 4.55 -1.29
C VAL A 259 -1.34 5.03 0.09
N GLY A 260 -0.86 4.12 0.93
CA GLY A 260 -0.12 4.43 2.14
C GLY A 260 1.36 4.14 1.95
N ALA A 261 2.25 4.98 2.45
CA ALA A 261 3.70 4.74 2.39
C ALA A 261 4.41 5.23 3.65
N ASN A 262 5.54 4.59 3.98
CA ASN A 262 6.49 5.00 5.01
C ASN A 262 7.30 6.24 4.59
N GLN A 263 6.59 7.35 4.45
CA GLN A 263 7.11 8.63 4.00
C GLN A 263 6.56 9.78 4.86
N SER A 264 6.97 9.82 6.12
CA SER A 264 6.41 10.76 7.10
C SER A 264 4.87 10.66 7.18
N ASN A 265 4.35 9.43 7.26
CA ASN A 265 2.92 9.11 7.28
C ASN A 265 2.13 9.72 6.11
N ALA A 266 2.58 9.43 4.89
CA ALA A 266 1.92 9.92 3.69
C ALA A 266 0.78 8.99 3.28
N THR A 267 -0.36 9.61 2.99
CA THR A 267 -1.47 8.99 2.26
C THR A 267 -1.62 9.69 0.92
N TYR A 268 -1.93 8.93 -0.13
CA TYR A 268 -2.12 9.44 -1.48
C TYR A 268 -3.43 8.92 -2.07
N ALA A 269 -3.98 9.71 -2.98
CA ALA A 269 -5.05 9.29 -3.89
C ALA A 269 -4.56 9.50 -5.32
N LEU A 270 -4.46 8.42 -6.09
CA LEU A 270 -4.15 8.42 -7.53
C LEU A 270 -5.46 8.53 -8.33
N ASP A 271 -5.53 9.36 -9.36
CA ASP A 271 -6.73 9.55 -10.18
C ASP A 271 -7.08 8.29 -11.00
N ARG A 272 -7.89 7.43 -10.38
CA ARG A 272 -8.32 6.16 -10.96
C ARG A 272 -9.13 6.36 -12.24
N THR A 273 -9.94 7.42 -12.32
CA THR A 273 -10.77 7.68 -13.49
C THR A 273 -9.91 8.01 -14.70
N ALA A 274 -8.93 8.90 -14.55
CA ALA A 274 -7.96 9.19 -15.61
C ALA A 274 -7.11 7.97 -15.97
N MET A 275 -6.68 7.20 -14.97
CA MET A 275 -5.88 5.99 -15.18
C MET A 275 -6.62 4.92 -15.99
N LEU A 276 -7.88 4.64 -15.66
CA LEU A 276 -8.71 3.68 -16.40
C LEU A 276 -9.02 4.13 -17.82
N ALA A 277 -9.10 5.44 -18.06
CA ALA A 277 -9.23 6.02 -19.40
C ALA A 277 -7.91 6.01 -20.19
N GLY A 278 -6.78 5.70 -19.55
CA GLY A 278 -5.45 5.77 -20.15
C GLY A 278 -5.04 7.21 -20.50
N LEU A 279 -5.46 8.17 -19.67
CA LEU A 279 -5.15 9.61 -19.79
C LEU A 279 -4.03 10.00 -18.80
N PRO A 280 -3.40 11.18 -18.96
CA PRO A 280 -2.53 11.74 -17.93
C PRO A 280 -3.25 11.81 -16.58
N ALA A 281 -2.63 11.28 -15.53
CA ALA A 281 -3.23 11.17 -14.20
C ALA A 281 -2.37 11.89 -13.16
N THR A 282 -2.98 12.48 -12.15
CA THR A 282 -2.29 13.10 -11.02
C THR A 282 -2.48 12.28 -9.75
N PHE A 283 -1.73 12.62 -8.71
CA PHE A 283 -2.05 12.22 -7.35
C PHE A 283 -2.16 13.45 -6.44
N GLN A 284 -2.92 13.30 -5.36
CA GLN A 284 -2.92 14.23 -4.24
C GLN A 284 -2.43 13.55 -2.97
N ARG A 285 -1.70 14.27 -2.12
CA ARG A 285 -1.15 13.77 -0.85
C ARG A 285 -1.81 14.46 0.35
N LYS A 286 -2.04 13.70 1.41
CA LYS A 286 -2.33 14.19 2.76
C LYS A 286 -1.41 13.50 3.78
N GLY A 287 -0.85 14.28 4.69
CA GLY A 287 -0.09 13.78 5.83
C GLY A 287 -1.00 13.42 6.99
N VAL A 288 -0.69 12.32 7.66
CA VAL A 288 -1.33 11.91 8.92
C VAL A 288 -0.40 12.28 10.09
N PRO A 289 -0.91 12.72 11.26
CA PRO A 289 -0.08 12.99 12.43
C PRO A 289 0.80 11.78 12.80
N THR A 290 2.07 11.98 13.10
CA THR A 290 2.99 10.88 13.44
C THR A 290 2.81 10.39 14.87
N LEU A 291 3.01 9.09 15.09
CA LEU A 291 3.26 8.53 16.42
C LEU A 291 4.76 8.66 16.73
N SER A 292 5.14 9.44 17.75
CA SER A 292 6.53 9.87 17.95
C SER A 292 7.50 8.75 18.34
N GLU A 293 6.98 7.65 18.87
CA GLU A 293 7.70 6.44 19.25
C GLU A 293 7.95 5.48 18.08
N LEU A 294 7.44 5.77 16.89
CA LEU A 294 7.63 4.93 15.70
C LEU A 294 8.53 5.62 14.67
N GLY A 295 9.66 4.98 14.35
CA GLY A 295 10.52 5.41 13.26
C GLY A 295 10.14 4.83 11.90
N PHE A 296 9.20 3.89 11.84
CA PHE A 296 8.62 3.34 10.62
C PHE A 296 7.11 3.42 10.75
N GLN A 297 6.41 4.05 9.80
CA GLN A 297 4.97 4.22 9.90
C GLN A 297 4.33 4.27 8.52
N MET A 298 3.43 3.33 8.26
CA MET A 298 2.64 3.24 7.04
C MET A 298 1.21 2.85 7.44
N LEU A 299 0.22 3.57 6.92
CA LEU A 299 -1.19 3.26 7.14
C LEU A 299 -1.70 2.52 5.91
N PRO A 300 -2.06 1.22 5.99
CA PRO A 300 -2.65 0.55 4.84
C PRO A 300 -4.00 1.19 4.49
N PRO A 301 -4.27 1.46 3.20
CA PRO A 301 -5.62 1.77 2.76
C PRO A 301 -6.49 0.51 2.85
N ALA A 302 -7.75 0.70 3.21
CA ALA A 302 -8.79 -0.30 3.00
C ALA A 302 -9.05 -0.45 1.49
N SER A 303 -9.16 -1.69 1.03
CA SER A 303 -9.49 -2.01 -0.37
C SER A 303 -10.88 -2.59 -0.47
N PHE A 304 -11.65 -2.11 -1.44
CA PHE A 304 -13.00 -2.56 -1.73
C PHE A 304 -13.02 -3.99 -2.31
N ASN A 305 -13.75 -4.90 -1.65
CA ASN A 305 -13.92 -6.30 -2.06
C ASN A 305 -15.40 -6.74 -2.07
N GLY A 306 -15.88 -7.35 -3.16
CA GLY A 306 -17.29 -7.76 -3.34
C GLY A 306 -18.04 -6.96 -4.42
N THR A 307 -19.35 -7.20 -4.53
CA THR A 307 -20.19 -6.61 -5.60
C THR A 307 -20.91 -5.34 -5.19
N ASP A 308 -21.14 -5.15 -3.91
CA ASP A 308 -21.88 -4.00 -3.39
C ASP A 308 -20.90 -2.85 -3.14
N ALA A 309 -20.91 -1.86 -4.02
CA ALA A 309 -20.01 -0.71 -3.92
C ALA A 309 -20.21 0.04 -2.58
N PRO A 310 -19.16 0.73 -2.07
CA PRO A 310 -19.32 1.67 -0.97
C PRO A 310 -20.41 2.71 -1.30
N PRO A 311 -21.03 3.35 -0.29
CA PRO A 311 -21.97 4.45 -0.51
C PRO A 311 -21.37 5.51 -1.46
N ALA A 312 -22.20 6.07 -2.33
CA ALA A 312 -21.74 7.05 -3.31
C ALA A 312 -21.05 8.24 -2.62
N GLY A 313 -19.83 8.56 -3.04
CA GLY A 313 -19.01 9.61 -2.43
C GLY A 313 -18.35 9.24 -1.11
N ALA A 314 -18.42 7.97 -0.66
CA ALA A 314 -17.71 7.52 0.52
C ALA A 314 -16.19 7.76 0.34
N PRO A 315 -15.52 8.36 1.33
CA PRO A 315 -14.08 8.60 1.26
C PRO A 315 -13.28 7.30 1.39
N GLY A 316 -12.08 7.26 0.81
CA GLY A 316 -11.12 6.19 1.07
C GLY A 316 -10.74 6.13 2.55
N THR A 317 -10.45 4.95 3.06
CA THR A 317 -10.19 4.72 4.48
C THR A 317 -8.78 4.21 4.71
N PHE A 318 -8.10 4.74 5.73
CA PHE A 318 -6.77 4.32 6.19
C PHE A 318 -6.84 4.00 7.67
N LEU A 319 -6.03 3.02 8.12
CA LEU A 319 -6.04 2.58 9.51
C LEU A 319 -4.64 2.50 10.08
N ARG A 320 -4.51 2.71 11.39
CA ARG A 320 -3.33 2.31 12.18
C ARG A 320 -3.74 1.77 13.53
N GLN A 321 -2.87 0.93 14.09
CA GLN A 321 -2.97 0.52 15.48
C GLN A 321 -2.26 1.53 16.38
N VAL A 322 -2.72 1.65 17.62
CA VAL A 322 -2.11 2.47 18.66
C VAL A 322 -2.16 1.67 19.95
N ASP A 323 -0.98 1.32 20.46
CA ASP A 323 -0.80 0.77 21.81
C ASP A 323 -0.49 1.97 22.73
N ASP A 324 -1.42 2.23 23.64
CA ASP A 324 -1.52 3.44 24.44
C ASP A 324 -0.41 3.51 25.49
N GLU A 325 0.07 2.36 25.98
CA GLU A 325 1.23 2.22 26.87
C GLU A 325 2.47 2.88 26.26
N LEU A 326 2.70 2.65 24.97
CA LEU A 326 3.85 3.19 24.25
C LEU A 326 3.56 4.58 23.66
N ASN A 327 2.31 4.88 23.31
CA ASN A 327 1.92 6.16 22.71
C ASN A 327 1.62 7.28 23.72
N ASN A 328 1.19 6.92 24.92
CA ASN A 328 0.74 7.82 25.98
C ASN A 328 1.26 7.35 27.35
N PRO A 329 2.58 7.14 27.51
CA PRO A 329 3.14 6.47 28.70
C PRO A 329 2.87 7.21 30.02
N GLY A 330 2.53 8.51 29.97
CA GLY A 330 2.24 9.32 31.16
C GLY A 330 0.80 9.27 31.64
N SER A 331 -0.12 8.67 30.88
CA SER A 331 -1.55 8.65 31.19
C SER A 331 -2.31 7.53 30.47
N ASN A 332 -1.68 6.37 30.25
CA ASN A 332 -2.26 5.28 29.46
C ASN A 332 -3.45 4.58 30.14
N ASP A 333 -4.41 4.08 29.33
CA ASP A 333 -5.49 3.18 29.78
C ASP A 333 -5.05 1.71 29.71
N PRO A 334 -4.84 1.02 30.85
CA PRO A 334 -4.31 -0.35 30.88
C PRO A 334 -5.29 -1.43 30.40
N LEU A 335 -6.51 -1.07 29.98
CA LEU A 335 -7.53 -2.01 29.52
C LEU A 335 -7.89 -1.84 28.05
N HIS A 336 -7.52 -0.70 27.45
CA HIS A 336 -7.97 -0.37 26.12
C HIS A 336 -6.92 0.34 25.30
N ASP A 337 -6.76 -0.21 24.11
CA ASP A 337 -6.07 0.42 23.01
C ASP A 337 -7.05 0.95 21.98
N ARG A 338 -6.51 1.43 20.86
CA ARG A 338 -7.34 1.86 19.75
C ARG A 338 -6.78 1.49 18.39
N ILE A 339 -7.70 1.30 17.46
CA ILE A 339 -7.44 1.48 16.04
C ILE A 339 -7.85 2.91 15.70
N GLU A 340 -6.96 3.66 15.06
CA GLU A 340 -7.28 4.97 14.53
C GLU A 340 -7.62 4.87 13.05
N LEU A 341 -8.81 5.36 12.70
CA LEU A 341 -9.31 5.42 11.35
C LEU A 341 -9.16 6.85 10.80
N PHE A 342 -8.74 6.96 9.55
CA PHE A 342 -8.70 8.20 8.79
C PHE A 342 -9.49 8.03 7.51
N THR A 343 -10.28 9.05 7.16
CA THR A 343 -10.99 9.09 5.88
C THR A 343 -10.41 10.19 4.99
N PHE A 344 -10.11 9.83 3.75
CA PHE A 344 -9.52 10.72 2.75
C PHE A 344 -10.52 10.90 1.60
N HIS A 345 -11.17 12.06 1.55
CA HIS A 345 -11.97 12.48 0.40
C HIS A 345 -11.10 13.29 -0.56
N VAL A 346 -10.90 12.81 -1.79
CA VAL A 346 -10.12 13.51 -2.81
C VAL A 346 -11.02 14.29 -3.76
N ASP A 347 -10.65 15.52 -4.09
CA ASP A 347 -11.24 16.31 -5.18
C ASP A 347 -10.14 16.65 -6.20
N PHE A 348 -10.04 15.83 -7.26
CA PHE A 348 -9.05 16.02 -8.33
C PHE A 348 -9.28 17.31 -9.14
N ALA A 349 -10.52 17.81 -9.20
CA ALA A 349 -10.86 19.02 -9.95
C ALA A 349 -10.52 20.28 -9.13
N THR A 350 -10.79 20.25 -7.82
CA THR A 350 -10.53 21.35 -6.90
C THR A 350 -9.73 20.84 -5.71
N PRO A 351 -8.38 20.77 -5.80
CA PRO A 351 -7.54 20.24 -4.72
C PRO A 351 -7.72 20.94 -3.36
N ALA A 352 -8.24 22.17 -3.34
CA ALA A 352 -8.60 22.89 -2.11
C ALA A 352 -9.77 22.25 -1.34
N ASN A 353 -10.63 21.44 -1.99
CA ASN A 353 -11.76 20.74 -1.37
C ASN A 353 -11.38 19.35 -0.84
N THR A 354 -10.19 18.85 -1.16
CA THR A 354 -9.71 17.56 -0.64
C THR A 354 -9.64 17.59 0.88
N THR A 355 -10.14 16.55 1.54
CA THR A 355 -10.12 16.48 3.01
C THR A 355 -9.50 15.19 3.53
N LEU A 356 -8.85 15.31 4.68
CA LEU A 356 -8.50 14.17 5.54
C LEU A 356 -9.14 14.40 6.91
N THR A 357 -10.03 13.49 7.28
CA THR A 357 -10.74 13.50 8.57
C THR A 357 -10.20 12.37 9.44
N GLY A 358 -9.77 12.72 10.65
CA GLY A 358 -9.20 11.79 11.62
C GLY A 358 -8.06 12.42 12.43
N PRO A 359 -7.52 11.71 13.44
CA PRO A 359 -7.85 10.33 13.78
C PRO A 359 -9.26 10.16 14.36
N ILE A 360 -9.95 9.11 13.95
CA ILE A 360 -11.19 8.62 14.58
C ILE A 360 -10.79 7.44 15.46
N PRO A 361 -10.81 7.57 16.79
CA PRO A 361 -10.41 6.51 17.68
C PRO A 361 -11.50 5.45 17.78
N ILE A 362 -11.16 4.19 17.52
CA ILE A 362 -12.01 3.04 17.76
C ILE A 362 -11.37 2.22 18.88
N GLN A 363 -12.00 2.27 20.06
CA GLN A 363 -11.53 1.55 21.23
C GLN A 363 -11.58 0.03 20.98
N ILE A 364 -10.50 -0.66 21.33
CA ILE A 364 -10.37 -2.11 21.31
C ILE A 364 -9.85 -2.59 22.67
N ASN A 365 -9.91 -3.90 22.94
CA ASN A 365 -9.18 -4.45 24.08
C ASN A 365 -7.67 -4.17 23.93
N ASP A 366 -7.00 -4.00 25.05
CA ASP A 366 -5.54 -3.89 25.14
C ASP A 366 -4.77 -4.95 24.31
N PHE A 367 -3.64 -4.56 23.74
CA PHE A 367 -2.68 -5.37 22.99
C PHE A 367 -1.24 -4.87 23.21
N ASP A 368 -0.26 -5.78 23.25
CA ASP A 368 1.13 -5.41 23.47
C ASP A 368 1.91 -5.39 22.13
N ARG A 369 2.56 -4.26 21.78
CA ARG A 369 3.54 -4.19 20.67
C ARG A 369 4.99 -4.01 21.15
N ALA A 370 5.25 -4.06 22.46
CA ALA A 370 6.58 -3.93 23.07
C ALA A 370 7.40 -5.23 22.93
N PHE A 371 7.85 -5.52 21.71
CA PHE A 371 8.80 -6.58 21.41
C PHE A 371 10.22 -6.24 21.86
N ASN A 372 10.96 -7.21 22.39
CA ASN A 372 12.40 -7.06 22.63
C ASN A 372 13.16 -7.34 21.33
N ILE A 373 13.88 -6.36 20.77
CA ILE A 373 14.58 -6.48 19.49
C ILE A 373 16.09 -6.58 19.73
N PRO A 374 16.68 -7.80 19.82
CA PRO A 374 18.08 -7.97 20.17
C PRO A 374 19.06 -7.59 19.05
N SER A 375 18.63 -7.63 17.77
CA SER A 375 19.48 -7.28 16.62
C SER A 375 18.63 -6.99 15.38
N GLY A 376 19.05 -5.99 14.59
CA GLY A 376 18.35 -5.59 13.37
C GLY A 376 16.89 -5.22 13.67
N PHE A 377 15.96 -5.91 12.99
CA PHE A 377 14.51 -5.78 13.19
C PHE A 377 13.87 -7.07 13.71
N GLY A 378 14.66 -8.13 13.88
CA GLY A 378 14.16 -9.44 14.25
C GLY A 378 13.94 -9.57 15.76
N ALA A 379 12.78 -10.06 16.16
CA ALA A 379 12.40 -10.26 17.56
C ALA A 379 11.87 -11.68 17.85
N ILE A 380 11.13 -12.26 16.90
CA ILE A 380 10.37 -13.50 17.14
C ILE A 380 11.23 -14.72 16.80
N PRO A 381 11.43 -15.69 17.71
CA PRO A 381 12.17 -16.91 17.42
C PRO A 381 11.41 -17.85 16.49
N GLN A 382 12.13 -18.62 15.66
CA GLN A 382 11.53 -19.62 14.77
C GLN A 382 12.31 -20.95 14.85
N PRO A 383 11.65 -22.13 14.67
CA PRO A 383 12.31 -23.43 14.83
C PRO A 383 13.47 -23.64 13.85
N GLY A 384 14.51 -24.35 14.29
CA GLY A 384 15.60 -24.83 13.42
C GLY A 384 16.60 -23.77 12.96
N THR A 385 16.51 -22.53 13.45
CA THR A 385 17.46 -21.45 13.12
C THR A 385 17.56 -20.43 14.26
N THR A 386 18.66 -19.67 14.27
CA THR A 386 18.86 -18.53 15.18
C THR A 386 18.41 -17.20 14.57
N ARG A 387 17.99 -17.20 13.30
CA ARG A 387 17.43 -16.01 12.65
C ARG A 387 16.07 -15.68 13.25
N LEU A 388 15.90 -14.44 13.68
CA LEU A 388 14.64 -13.96 14.24
C LEU A 388 13.76 -13.36 13.15
N LEU A 389 12.45 -13.54 13.28
CA LEU A 389 11.45 -12.89 12.43
C LEU A 389 11.17 -11.47 12.93
N ASP A 390 10.96 -10.59 11.99
CA ASP A 390 10.54 -9.21 12.22
C ASP A 390 9.04 -9.19 12.54
N PRO A 391 8.61 -8.62 13.68
CA PRO A 391 7.20 -8.57 14.05
C PRO A 391 6.41 -7.56 13.21
N LEU A 392 7.05 -6.61 12.50
CA LEU A 392 6.38 -5.46 11.87
C LEU A 392 5.38 -4.79 12.83
N LEU A 393 5.84 -4.52 14.06
CA LEU A 393 5.03 -4.03 15.18
C LEU A 393 4.38 -2.66 14.94
N GLU A 394 4.77 -1.96 13.88
CA GLU A 394 4.36 -0.59 13.62
C GLU A 394 3.06 -0.46 12.81
N VAL A 395 2.66 -1.51 12.08
CA VAL A 395 1.64 -1.40 11.03
C VAL A 395 0.52 -2.40 11.20
N ILE A 396 -0.69 -1.98 10.79
CA ILE A 396 -1.72 -2.94 10.41
C ILE A 396 -1.25 -3.65 9.14
N MET A 397 -1.38 -4.97 9.11
CA MET A 397 -0.91 -5.76 7.99
C MET A 397 -1.81 -5.58 6.77
N PHE A 398 -1.18 -5.45 5.62
CA PHE A 398 -1.85 -5.43 4.33
C PHE A 398 -2.17 -6.86 3.86
N PRO A 399 -3.33 -7.11 3.22
CA PRO A 399 -4.41 -6.16 2.90
C PRO A 399 -5.41 -5.91 4.04
N VAL A 400 -6.01 -4.72 4.03
CA VAL A 400 -7.22 -4.40 4.79
C VAL A 400 -8.41 -4.47 3.83
N HIS A 401 -9.42 -5.28 4.16
CA HIS A 401 -10.56 -5.50 3.29
C HIS A 401 -11.77 -4.70 3.76
N TYR A 402 -12.42 -4.02 2.83
CA TYR A 402 -13.72 -3.40 3.03
C TYR A 402 -14.78 -4.15 2.23
N ARG A 403 -15.96 -4.39 2.82
CA ARG A 403 -17.15 -4.90 2.12
C ARG A 403 -18.39 -4.15 2.58
N ALA A 404 -19.28 -3.85 1.64
CA ALA A 404 -20.64 -3.43 1.96
C ALA A 404 -21.60 -4.63 1.84
N PHE A 405 -22.66 -4.60 2.65
CA PHE A 405 -23.74 -5.59 2.70
C PHE A 405 -25.10 -4.86 2.74
N GLY A 406 -25.30 -3.93 1.81
CA GLY A 406 -26.49 -3.07 1.78
C GLY A 406 -26.54 -2.08 2.95
N SER A 407 -27.07 -2.52 4.10
CA SER A 407 -27.26 -1.66 5.29
C SER A 407 -26.10 -1.71 6.30
N THR A 408 -25.07 -2.51 6.04
CA THR A 408 -23.92 -2.68 6.93
C THR A 408 -22.64 -2.63 6.12
N GLU A 409 -21.62 -2.01 6.67
CA GLU A 409 -20.29 -1.98 6.07
C GLU A 409 -19.29 -2.60 7.06
N THR A 410 -18.39 -3.43 6.55
CA THR A 410 -17.40 -4.15 7.33
C THR A 410 -16.00 -3.84 6.84
N ILE A 411 -15.09 -3.55 7.77
CA ILE A 411 -13.65 -3.57 7.53
C ILE A 411 -13.01 -4.70 8.32
N THR A 412 -12.23 -5.56 7.69
CA THR A 412 -11.42 -6.58 8.35
C THR A 412 -9.94 -6.38 8.09
N GLY A 413 -9.13 -6.71 9.10
CA GLY A 413 -7.68 -6.66 9.01
C GLY A 413 -7.04 -7.43 10.15
N ASN A 414 -5.72 -7.36 10.22
CA ASN A 414 -4.95 -7.97 11.30
C ASN A 414 -3.65 -7.21 11.57
N PHE A 415 -3.03 -7.51 12.71
CA PHE A 415 -1.70 -7.05 13.08
C PHE A 415 -1.05 -8.01 14.06
N VAL A 416 0.25 -7.85 14.29
CA VAL A 416 1.01 -8.71 15.20
C VAL A 416 0.97 -8.14 16.62
N THR A 417 0.71 -9.00 17.61
CA THR A 417 0.72 -8.67 19.03
C THR A 417 1.62 -9.63 19.80
N LYS A 418 2.26 -9.14 20.87
CA LYS A 418 3.03 -9.95 21.82
C LYS A 418 2.08 -10.50 22.89
N ILE A 419 2.21 -11.78 23.19
CA ILE A 419 1.28 -12.51 24.08
C ILE A 419 1.97 -13.19 25.26
N GLY A 420 3.29 -13.03 25.39
CA GLY A 420 4.03 -13.71 26.44
C GLY A 420 5.53 -13.43 26.44
N ALA A 421 6.24 -14.19 27.28
CA ALA A 421 7.69 -14.13 27.40
C ALA A 421 8.39 -14.57 26.10
N ASN A 422 9.67 -14.19 25.96
CA ASN A 422 10.53 -14.54 24.82
C ASN A 422 9.96 -14.14 23.45
N ASN A 423 9.25 -13.00 23.39
CA ASN A 423 8.59 -12.51 22.18
C ASN A 423 7.63 -13.53 21.54
N GLN A 424 6.95 -14.35 22.35
CA GLN A 424 5.82 -15.11 21.85
C GLN A 424 4.78 -14.13 21.29
N SER A 425 4.34 -14.36 20.05
CA SER A 425 3.42 -13.48 19.33
C SER A 425 2.20 -14.22 18.80
N ALA A 426 1.17 -13.46 18.47
CA ALA A 426 -0.01 -13.90 17.74
C ALA A 426 -0.37 -12.90 16.63
N ILE A 427 -1.22 -13.36 15.72
CA ILE A 427 -1.91 -12.49 14.78
C ILE A 427 -3.23 -12.10 15.44
N ARG A 428 -3.42 -10.80 15.68
CA ARG A 428 -4.67 -10.25 16.17
C ARG A 428 -5.53 -9.84 15.00
N TRP A 429 -6.66 -10.51 14.84
CA TRP A 429 -7.68 -10.20 13.83
C TRP A 429 -8.67 -9.20 14.38
N PHE A 430 -9.16 -8.30 13.53
CA PHE A 430 -10.24 -7.38 13.88
C PHE A 430 -11.30 -7.30 12.79
N GLU A 431 -12.51 -6.95 13.21
CA GLU A 431 -13.63 -6.59 12.35
C GLU A 431 -14.27 -5.31 12.89
N LEU A 432 -14.36 -4.29 12.05
CA LEU A 432 -15.07 -3.03 12.32
C LEU A 432 -16.36 -3.03 11.52
N ARG A 433 -17.46 -2.60 12.13
CA ARG A 433 -18.77 -2.51 11.47
C ARG A 433 -19.40 -1.13 11.67
N ARG A 434 -20.10 -0.63 10.65
CA ARG A 434 -21.01 0.51 10.78
C ARG A 434 -22.37 0.22 10.14
#